data_AF-A0A935Z7S7-F1
#
_entry.id   AF-A0A935Z7S7-F1
#
_cell.length_a   1.000
_cell.length_b   1.000
_cell.length_c   1.000
_cell.angle_alpha   90.00
_cell.angle_beta   90.00
_cell.angle_gamma   90.00
#
_symmetry.space_group_name_H-M   'P 1'
#
loop_
_entity.id
_entity.type
_entity.pdbx_description
1 polymer ?
#
loop_
_entity_poly.entity_id
_entity_poly.type
_entity_poly.pdbx_seq_one_letter_code
_entity_poly.pdbx_strand_id
1 'polypeptide(L)'
;MRTRLATPPVPCIVHATVFDAFSWHPSESLEWLTRDGLGARDLPSSKNPPGLGFVLRGEAGAFPFLPREDAHLHLPGVPLPEGATMLAPWAIDDATDLLYETRTPPNDALALATTSLAALYWGLHDWAHFHSHGPFVEIAATELQCDASALAWLAWNAETVGLDGATFDALCRFARALGEERCADEGVSLDLDALSPRRVIGLLPTPGDVRLSAPGGAR
;
A
#
# COMPACT_ATOMS: atom_id res chain seq x y z
N MET A 1 -18.39 3.87 -0.58
CA MET A 1 -17.78 4.96 0.23
C MET A 1 -16.48 5.45 -0.42
N ARG A 2 -16.23 6.77 -0.34
CA ARG A 2 -14.95 7.39 -0.67
C ARG A 2 -14.40 8.04 0.60
N THR A 3 -13.17 7.71 0.93
CA THR A 3 -12.48 8.17 2.14
C THR A 3 -11.08 8.63 1.76
N ARG A 4 -10.48 9.50 2.57
CA ARG A 4 -9.07 9.85 2.43
C ARG A 4 -8.29 9.17 3.56
N LEU A 5 -7.36 8.31 3.19
CA LEU A 5 -6.38 7.74 4.11
C LEU A 5 -5.18 8.68 4.19
N ALA A 6 -4.62 8.89 5.37
CA ALA A 6 -3.37 9.62 5.52
C ALA A 6 -2.20 8.68 5.24
N THR A 7 -1.32 9.07 4.33
CA THR A 7 -0.17 8.28 3.91
C THR A 7 1.08 9.17 3.94
N PRO A 8 1.43 9.80 5.08
CA PRO A 8 2.54 10.75 5.16
C PRO A 8 3.87 10.07 4.82
N PRO A 9 4.92 10.83 4.45
CA PRO A 9 6.22 10.25 4.14
C PRO A 9 6.76 9.42 5.30
N VAL A 10 7.24 8.22 5.00
CA VAL A 10 7.80 7.27 5.97
C VAL A 10 9.33 7.34 5.86
N PRO A 11 10.10 7.44 6.96
CA PRO A 11 11.56 7.43 6.88
C PRO A 11 12.09 6.17 6.17
N CYS A 12 13.16 6.33 5.39
CA CYS A 12 13.85 5.19 4.78
C CYS A 12 14.55 4.35 5.86
N ILE A 13 14.24 3.06 5.93
CA ILE A 13 14.79 2.10 6.90
C ILE A 13 15.81 1.13 6.29
N VAL A 14 15.99 1.19 4.97
CA VAL A 14 16.98 0.42 4.21
C VAL A 14 18.12 1.31 3.74
N HIS A 15 19.15 0.74 3.11
CA HIS A 15 20.28 1.52 2.61
C HIS A 15 19.83 2.47 1.48
N ALA A 16 20.40 3.68 1.43
CA ALA A 16 19.96 4.75 0.52
C ALA A 16 20.10 4.40 -0.99
N THR A 17 20.91 3.40 -1.34
CA THR A 17 21.16 2.94 -2.71
C THR A 17 20.09 1.97 -3.23
N VAL A 18 19.28 1.40 -2.34
CA VAL A 18 18.14 0.52 -2.72
C VAL A 18 17.07 1.36 -3.43
N PHE A 19 16.90 2.61 -2.98
CA PHE A 19 15.96 3.57 -3.52
C PHE A 19 16.67 4.91 -3.75
N ASP A 20 17.31 5.05 -4.93
CA ASP A 20 18.03 6.26 -5.33
C ASP A 20 17.18 7.55 -5.28
N ALA A 21 15.84 7.44 -5.25
CA ALA A 21 14.91 8.55 -5.11
C ALA A 21 13.70 8.19 -4.24
N PHE A 22 13.92 7.68 -3.03
CA PHE A 22 12.83 7.59 -2.05
C PHE A 22 12.17 8.97 -1.89
N SER A 23 10.84 9.02 -2.02
CA SER A 23 10.06 10.27 -2.00
C SER A 23 10.39 11.24 -3.15
N TRP A 24 10.62 10.75 -4.38
CA TRP A 24 10.66 11.62 -5.57
C TRP A 24 9.42 12.51 -5.65
N HIS A 25 8.29 11.99 -5.17
CA HIS A 25 7.10 12.73 -4.79
C HIS A 25 6.68 12.27 -3.39
N PRO A 26 6.58 13.15 -2.38
CA PRO A 26 6.09 12.75 -1.06
C PRO A 26 4.62 12.34 -1.13
N SER A 27 4.26 11.25 -0.46
CA SER A 27 2.86 10.90 -0.23
C SER A 27 2.33 11.67 0.98
N GLU A 28 1.11 12.19 0.90
CA GLU A 28 0.42 12.79 2.05
C GLU A 28 -0.89 12.08 2.37
N SER A 29 -1.60 11.66 1.32
CA SER A 29 -2.88 10.98 1.45
C SER A 29 -3.16 10.09 0.26
N LEU A 30 -4.13 9.20 0.41
CA LEU A 30 -4.63 8.32 -0.64
C LEU A 30 -6.15 8.38 -0.66
N GLU A 31 -6.74 8.66 -1.83
CA GLU A 31 -8.18 8.48 -2.01
C GLU A 31 -8.46 6.98 -2.03
N TRP A 32 -9.31 6.54 -1.10
CA TRP A 32 -9.68 5.14 -0.91
C TRP A 32 -11.17 4.94 -1.20
N LEU A 33 -11.45 4.05 -2.15
CA LEU A 33 -12.77 3.63 -2.59
C LEU A 33 -13.05 2.24 -2.03
N THR A 34 -14.19 2.09 -1.37
CA THR A 34 -14.64 0.81 -0.85
C THR A 34 -16.17 0.76 -0.86
N ARG A 35 -16.81 -0.40 -0.66
CA ARG A 35 -18.28 -0.48 -0.67
C ARG A 35 -18.85 0.20 0.59
N ASP A 36 -18.54 -0.35 1.76
CA ASP A 36 -18.99 0.13 3.09
C ASP A 36 -17.92 -0.11 4.19
N GLY A 37 -16.64 -0.01 3.81
CA GLY A 37 -15.51 -0.40 4.65
C GLY A 37 -14.95 -1.78 4.25
N LEU A 38 -13.99 -2.29 5.03
CA LEU A 38 -13.36 -3.58 4.75
C LEU A 38 -14.35 -4.72 5.03
N GLY A 39 -14.67 -5.51 4.00
CA GLY A 39 -15.56 -6.66 4.12
C GLY A 39 -14.85 -7.85 4.77
N ALA A 40 -13.86 -8.41 4.08
CA ALA A 40 -13.06 -9.53 4.60
C ALA A 40 -11.84 -9.03 5.41
N ARG A 41 -11.55 -9.71 6.51
CA ARG A 41 -10.46 -9.40 7.45
C ARG A 41 -9.33 -10.43 7.42
N ASP A 42 -9.35 -11.32 6.42
CA ASP A 42 -8.31 -12.33 6.23
C ASP A 42 -6.95 -11.66 6.07
N LEU A 43 -5.93 -12.31 6.62
CA LEU A 43 -4.55 -11.89 6.42
C LEU A 43 -4.16 -12.05 4.94
N PRO A 44 -3.24 -11.20 4.45
CA PRO A 44 -2.74 -11.33 3.09
C PRO A 44 -2.01 -12.67 2.89
N SER A 45 -1.88 -13.05 1.62
CA SER A 45 -0.94 -14.08 1.16
C SER A 45 0.12 -13.41 0.28
N SER A 46 1.13 -14.15 -0.17
CA SER A 46 2.14 -13.66 -1.13
C SER A 46 1.61 -13.38 -2.55
N LYS A 47 0.29 -13.52 -2.79
CA LYS A 47 -0.36 -13.23 -4.06
C LYS A 47 -1.27 -12.02 -3.96
N ASN A 48 -1.36 -11.26 -5.06
CA ASN A 48 -2.31 -10.15 -5.20
C ASN A 48 -3.75 -10.65 -4.94
N PRO A 49 -4.44 -10.08 -3.94
CA PRO A 49 -5.77 -10.51 -3.59
C PRO A 49 -6.79 -9.99 -4.61
N PRO A 50 -7.92 -10.70 -4.81
CA PRO A 50 -9.02 -10.16 -5.58
C PRO A 50 -9.58 -8.89 -4.93
N GLY A 51 -10.13 -7.99 -5.75
CA GLY A 51 -10.73 -6.74 -5.27
C GLY A 51 -9.70 -5.71 -4.81
N LEU A 52 -8.50 -5.71 -5.39
CA LEU A 52 -7.50 -4.65 -5.32
C LEU A 52 -7.37 -4.00 -6.70
N GLY A 53 -7.35 -2.66 -6.75
CA GLY A 53 -7.03 -1.95 -7.99
C GLY A 53 -6.85 -0.44 -7.78
N PHE A 54 -5.97 0.17 -8.56
CA PHE A 54 -5.79 1.63 -8.60
C PHE A 54 -6.60 2.23 -9.74
N VAL A 55 -7.76 2.80 -9.40
CA VAL A 55 -8.67 3.44 -10.35
C VAL A 55 -8.05 4.75 -10.84
N LEU A 56 -8.02 4.93 -12.16
CA LEU A 56 -7.52 6.15 -12.78
C LEU A 56 -8.46 7.33 -12.49
N ARG A 57 -7.90 8.45 -12.06
CA ARG A 57 -8.61 9.69 -11.78
C ARG A 57 -8.77 10.52 -13.05
N GLY A 58 -9.65 11.52 -12.99
CA GLY A 58 -9.87 12.47 -14.08
C GLY A 58 -10.77 11.95 -15.20
N GLU A 59 -10.81 12.69 -16.30
CA GLU A 59 -11.58 12.32 -17.49
C GLU A 59 -10.96 11.12 -18.21
N ALA A 60 -11.77 10.40 -18.98
CA ALA A 60 -11.33 9.25 -19.75
C ALA A 60 -10.13 9.61 -20.63
N GLY A 61 -8.97 8.99 -20.37
CA GLY A 61 -7.74 9.24 -21.13
C GLY A 61 -6.85 10.36 -20.59
N ALA A 62 -7.10 10.90 -19.40
CA ALA A 62 -6.20 11.86 -18.75
C ALA A 62 -4.76 11.34 -18.59
N PHE A 63 -4.59 10.02 -18.42
CA PHE A 63 -3.30 9.36 -18.25
C PHE A 63 -3.14 8.25 -19.31
N PRO A 64 -2.95 8.61 -20.59
CA PRO A 64 -2.95 7.64 -21.68
C PRO A 64 -1.70 6.75 -21.71
N PHE A 65 -0.64 7.15 -20.98
CA PHE A 65 0.61 6.41 -20.87
C PHE A 65 0.51 5.25 -19.86
N LEU A 66 -0.43 5.29 -18.90
CA LEU A 66 -0.56 4.23 -17.91
C LEU A 66 -1.23 2.98 -18.50
N PRO A 67 -0.66 1.77 -18.31
CA PRO A 67 -1.30 0.52 -18.68
C PRO A 67 -2.62 0.35 -17.92
N ARG A 68 -3.71 0.04 -18.63
CA ARG A 68 -5.06 0.09 -18.04
C ARG A 68 -5.98 -1.00 -18.51
N GLU A 69 -6.89 -1.36 -17.63
CA GLU A 69 -7.97 -2.32 -17.86
C GLU A 69 -9.30 -1.75 -17.36
N ASP A 70 -10.41 -2.39 -17.73
CA ASP A 70 -11.74 -2.05 -17.23
C ASP A 70 -11.83 -2.37 -15.73
N ALA A 71 -12.10 -1.34 -14.92
CA ALA A 71 -12.14 -1.48 -13.46
C ALA A 71 -13.29 -2.38 -12.98
N HIS A 72 -14.39 -2.46 -13.74
CA HIS A 72 -15.56 -3.27 -13.36
C HIS A 72 -15.29 -4.78 -13.42
N LEU A 73 -14.26 -5.21 -14.16
CA LEU A 73 -13.84 -6.62 -14.23
C LEU A 73 -13.14 -7.09 -12.94
N HIS A 74 -12.45 -6.17 -12.26
CA HIS A 74 -11.56 -6.48 -11.14
C HIS A 74 -12.12 -6.08 -9.78
N LEU A 75 -13.05 -5.12 -9.76
CA LEU A 75 -13.57 -4.50 -8.54
C LEU A 75 -15.10 -4.65 -8.39
N PRO A 76 -15.65 -5.88 -8.47
CA PRO A 76 -17.09 -6.08 -8.41
C PRO A 76 -17.66 -5.57 -7.08
N GLY A 77 -18.68 -4.73 -7.17
CA GLY A 77 -19.38 -4.17 -6.01
C GLY A 77 -18.72 -2.94 -5.38
N VAL A 78 -17.57 -2.47 -5.89
CA VAL A 78 -17.07 -1.13 -5.57
C VAL A 78 -17.90 -0.10 -6.36
N PRO A 79 -18.34 1.01 -5.76
CA PRO A 79 -19.14 2.02 -6.45
C PRO A 79 -18.28 2.85 -7.41
N LEU A 80 -18.06 2.32 -8.61
CA LEU A 80 -17.27 2.95 -9.66
C LEU A 80 -18.17 3.67 -10.69
N PRO A 81 -17.72 4.80 -11.26
CA PRO A 81 -18.45 5.43 -12.36
C PRO A 81 -18.50 4.52 -13.61
N GLU A 82 -19.46 4.78 -14.48
CA GLU A 82 -19.52 4.12 -15.78
C GLU A 82 -18.25 4.41 -16.59
N GLY A 83 -17.69 3.37 -17.23
CA GLY A 83 -16.45 3.49 -18.00
C GLY A 83 -15.18 3.72 -17.15
N ALA A 84 -15.24 3.49 -15.84
CA ALA A 84 -14.07 3.55 -14.97
C ALA A 84 -12.97 2.60 -15.47
N THR A 85 -11.75 3.12 -15.55
CA THR A 85 -10.56 2.33 -15.84
C THR A 85 -9.65 2.31 -14.62
N MET A 86 -8.86 1.25 -14.49
CA MET A 86 -7.85 1.12 -13.45
C MET A 86 -6.52 0.76 -14.08
N LEU A 87 -5.44 0.97 -13.33
CA LEU A 87 -4.15 0.43 -13.66
C LEU A 87 -4.26 -1.09 -13.83
N ALA A 88 -3.65 -1.61 -14.88
CA ALA A 88 -3.65 -3.04 -15.12
C ALA A 88 -2.94 -3.76 -13.94
N PRO A 89 -3.50 -4.84 -13.36
CA PRO A 89 -2.96 -5.44 -12.13
C PRO A 89 -1.51 -5.95 -12.21
N TRP A 90 -1.02 -6.21 -13.43
CA TRP A 90 0.34 -6.67 -13.70
C TRP A 90 1.35 -5.54 -13.91
N ALA A 91 0.91 -4.28 -13.92
CA ALA A 91 1.69 -3.14 -14.40
C ALA A 91 2.14 -2.17 -13.29
N ILE A 92 2.33 -2.64 -12.05
CA ILE A 92 2.74 -1.78 -10.92
C ILE A 92 4.12 -1.15 -11.18
N ASP A 93 5.10 -1.98 -11.57
CA ASP A 93 6.47 -1.53 -11.84
C ASP A 93 6.50 -0.58 -13.05
N ASP A 94 5.91 -0.97 -14.18
CA ASP A 94 5.78 -0.13 -15.38
C ASP A 94 5.12 1.21 -15.07
N ALA A 95 4.06 1.21 -14.25
CA ALA A 95 3.37 2.44 -13.87
C ALA A 95 4.25 3.35 -13.00
N THR A 96 5.06 2.78 -12.12
CA THR A 96 5.99 3.53 -11.26
C THR A 96 7.00 4.29 -12.11
N ASP A 97 7.62 3.61 -13.07
CA ASP A 97 8.56 4.21 -14.01
C ASP A 97 7.88 5.31 -14.84
N LEU A 98 6.70 5.03 -15.40
CA LEU A 98 5.98 5.99 -16.23
C LEU A 98 5.50 7.22 -15.46
N LEU A 99 5.05 7.08 -14.21
CA LEU A 99 4.69 8.20 -13.34
C LEU A 99 5.92 9.09 -13.07
N TYR A 100 7.07 8.47 -12.80
CA TYR A 100 8.33 9.18 -12.58
C TYR A 100 8.82 9.89 -13.85
N GLU A 101 8.84 9.21 -14.99
CA GLU A 101 9.25 9.75 -16.28
C GLU A 101 8.40 10.94 -16.71
N THR A 102 7.08 10.85 -16.54
CA THR A 102 6.13 11.91 -16.88
C THR A 102 6.01 12.98 -15.81
N ARG A 103 6.64 12.79 -14.65
CA ARG A 103 6.52 13.66 -13.45
C ARG A 103 5.07 13.83 -13.01
N THR A 104 4.27 12.78 -13.12
CA THR A 104 2.86 12.78 -12.73
C THR A 104 2.74 12.30 -11.28
N PRO A 105 2.33 13.16 -10.33
CA PRO A 105 2.09 12.72 -8.96
C PRO A 105 1.13 11.53 -8.90
N PRO A 106 1.45 10.44 -8.17
CA PRO A 106 0.55 9.30 -8.02
C PRO A 106 -0.83 9.73 -7.50
N ASN A 107 -0.84 10.72 -6.60
CA ASN A 107 -2.04 11.36 -6.06
C ASN A 107 -2.96 11.95 -7.12
N ASP A 108 -2.42 12.50 -8.20
CA ASP A 108 -3.21 13.12 -9.25
C ASP A 108 -3.80 12.06 -10.19
N ALA A 109 -3.11 10.94 -10.34
CA ALA A 109 -3.48 9.89 -11.29
C ALA A 109 -4.35 8.78 -10.71
N LEU A 110 -4.18 8.42 -9.43
CA LEU A 110 -4.68 7.15 -8.91
C LEU A 110 -5.52 7.34 -7.64
N ALA A 111 -6.59 6.54 -7.53
CA ALA A 111 -7.33 6.29 -6.30
C ALA A 111 -7.31 4.78 -6.03
N LEU A 112 -7.08 4.37 -4.79
CA LEU A 112 -7.06 2.96 -4.42
C LEU A 112 -8.48 2.46 -4.20
N ALA A 113 -8.86 1.35 -4.82
CA ALA A 113 -10.10 0.64 -4.57
C ALA A 113 -9.82 -0.72 -3.95
N THR A 114 -10.40 -0.98 -2.77
CA THR A 114 -10.24 -2.29 -2.09
C THR A 114 -11.50 -2.80 -1.42
N THR A 115 -11.61 -4.14 -1.34
CA THR A 115 -12.75 -4.84 -0.74
C THR A 115 -12.41 -5.61 0.55
N SER A 116 -11.13 -5.81 0.84
CA SER A 116 -10.63 -6.62 1.96
C SER A 116 -9.39 -6.01 2.62
N LEU A 117 -9.09 -6.45 3.85
CA LEU A 117 -7.87 -6.03 4.56
C LEU A 117 -6.61 -6.42 3.79
N ALA A 118 -6.57 -7.64 3.25
CA ALA A 118 -5.48 -8.09 2.39
C ALA A 118 -5.28 -7.17 1.17
N ALA A 119 -6.38 -6.78 0.51
CA ALA A 119 -6.32 -5.84 -0.62
C ALA A 119 -5.85 -4.45 -0.17
N LEU A 120 -6.28 -3.97 0.99
CA LEU A 120 -5.79 -2.69 1.52
C LEU A 120 -4.30 -2.73 1.87
N TYR A 121 -3.81 -3.81 2.48
CA TYR A 121 -2.39 -3.99 2.77
C TYR A 121 -1.56 -3.92 1.49
N TRP A 122 -1.87 -4.74 0.49
CA TRP A 122 -1.15 -4.77 -0.78
C TRP A 122 -1.30 -3.47 -1.57
N GLY A 123 -2.47 -2.83 -1.53
CA GLY A 123 -2.66 -1.51 -2.13
C GLY A 123 -1.82 -0.41 -1.45
N LEU A 124 -1.63 -0.46 -0.13
CA LEU A 124 -0.74 0.50 0.55
C LEU A 124 0.74 0.17 0.31
N HIS A 125 1.07 -1.10 0.14
CA HIS A 125 2.41 -1.55 -0.27
C HIS A 125 2.78 -0.99 -1.65
N ASP A 126 1.93 -1.21 -2.65
CA ASP A 126 2.12 -0.69 -4.01
C ASP A 126 2.08 0.85 -4.04
N TRP A 127 1.28 1.47 -3.17
CA TRP A 127 1.28 2.91 -3.02
C TRP A 127 2.65 3.44 -2.59
N ALA A 128 3.33 2.77 -1.64
CA ALA A 128 4.69 3.14 -1.25
C ALA A 128 5.67 3.02 -2.42
N HIS A 129 5.44 2.02 -3.28
CA HIS A 129 6.22 1.79 -4.49
C HIS A 129 6.12 2.98 -5.47
N PHE A 130 4.91 3.50 -5.76
CA PHE A 130 4.73 4.63 -6.69
C PHE A 130 5.44 5.93 -6.26
N HIS A 131 5.67 6.12 -4.97
CA HIS A 131 6.34 7.31 -4.41
C HIS A 131 7.86 7.18 -4.30
N SER A 132 8.39 6.03 -4.72
CA SER A 132 9.80 5.72 -4.69
C SER A 132 10.27 5.35 -6.11
N HIS A 133 11.49 5.71 -6.46
CA HIS A 133 12.09 5.27 -7.71
C HIS A 133 13.53 4.83 -7.42
N GLY A 134 13.93 3.70 -7.97
CA GLY A 134 15.24 3.09 -7.73
C GLY A 134 15.52 1.99 -8.73
N PRO A 135 16.71 1.39 -8.70
CA PRO A 135 17.08 0.31 -9.62
C PRO A 135 16.31 -1.00 -9.36
N PHE A 136 15.61 -1.14 -8.23
CA PHE A 136 14.83 -2.32 -7.83
C PHE A 136 15.61 -3.64 -7.91
N VAL A 137 16.93 -3.57 -7.75
CA VAL A 137 17.84 -4.73 -7.81
C VAL A 137 17.99 -5.46 -6.47
N GLU A 138 17.78 -4.76 -5.37
CA GLU A 138 17.77 -5.32 -4.02
C GLU A 138 16.29 -5.51 -3.62
N ILE A 139 15.66 -6.59 -4.11
CA ILE A 139 14.20 -6.78 -4.02
C ILE A 139 13.80 -6.95 -2.54
N ALA A 140 14.51 -7.76 -1.76
CA ALA A 140 14.14 -7.95 -0.35
C ALA A 140 14.20 -6.65 0.45
N ALA A 141 15.17 -5.77 0.17
CA ALA A 141 15.26 -4.46 0.81
C ALA A 141 14.17 -3.50 0.30
N THR A 142 13.86 -3.54 -0.99
CA THR A 142 12.76 -2.78 -1.60
C THR A 142 11.43 -3.10 -0.92
N GLU A 143 11.12 -4.39 -0.88
CA GLU A 143 9.91 -4.94 -0.30
C GLU A 143 9.81 -4.64 1.20
N LEU A 144 10.91 -4.73 1.96
CA LEU A 144 10.94 -4.38 3.39
C LEU A 144 10.48 -2.93 3.63
N GLN A 145 10.92 -1.98 2.79
CA GLN A 145 10.51 -0.59 2.91
C GLN A 145 9.02 -0.40 2.58
N CYS A 146 8.52 -1.07 1.53
CA CYS A 146 7.12 -1.01 1.13
C CYS A 146 6.21 -1.62 2.20
N ASP A 147 6.57 -2.78 2.76
CA ASP A 147 5.87 -3.44 3.86
C ASP A 147 5.82 -2.55 5.12
N ALA A 148 6.95 -1.96 5.51
CA ALA A 148 7.02 -1.06 6.66
C ALA A 148 6.14 0.19 6.46
N SER A 149 6.11 0.74 5.24
CA SER A 149 5.29 1.91 4.90
C SER A 149 3.80 1.57 4.95
N ALA A 150 3.41 0.44 4.37
CA ALA A 150 2.03 -0.05 4.38
C ALA A 150 1.52 -0.28 5.82
N LEU A 151 2.33 -0.93 6.66
CA LEU A 151 2.01 -1.16 8.08
C LEU A 151 1.90 0.15 8.87
N ALA A 152 2.82 1.09 8.66
CA ALA A 152 2.76 2.40 9.31
C ALA A 152 1.46 3.13 8.94
N TRP A 153 1.11 3.18 7.66
CA TRP A 153 -0.12 3.82 7.20
C TRP A 153 -1.38 3.08 7.67
N LEU A 154 -1.39 1.76 7.73
CA LEU A 154 -2.50 1.00 8.33
C LEU A 154 -2.69 1.35 9.80
N ALA A 155 -1.60 1.43 10.57
CA ALA A 155 -1.66 1.82 11.98
C ALA A 155 -2.22 3.23 12.15
N TRP A 156 -1.75 4.18 11.33
CA TRP A 156 -2.20 5.57 11.36
C TRP A 156 -3.70 5.71 11.06
N ASN A 157 -4.20 4.89 10.14
CA ASN A 157 -5.62 4.91 9.73
C ASN A 157 -6.46 3.83 10.44
N ALA A 158 -5.97 3.24 11.55
CA ALA A 158 -6.58 2.08 12.16
C ALA A 158 -8.06 2.27 12.51
N GLU A 159 -8.43 3.43 13.07
CA GLU A 159 -9.84 3.74 13.37
C GLU A 159 -10.68 3.83 12.08
N THR A 160 -10.19 4.54 11.06
CA THR A 160 -10.88 4.73 9.78
C THR A 160 -11.14 3.40 9.06
N VAL A 161 -10.20 2.46 9.16
CA VAL A 161 -10.31 1.15 8.50
C VAL A 161 -10.88 0.07 9.44
N GLY A 162 -11.16 0.42 10.70
CA GLY A 162 -11.63 -0.50 11.74
C GLY A 162 -10.65 -1.63 12.05
N LEU A 163 -9.36 -1.34 12.12
CA LEU A 163 -8.29 -2.29 12.46
C LEU A 163 -8.04 -2.30 13.97
N ASP A 164 -8.13 -3.48 14.58
CA ASP A 164 -7.76 -3.67 15.98
C ASP A 164 -6.28 -4.07 16.14
N GLY A 165 -5.77 -3.96 17.36
CA GLY A 165 -4.37 -4.25 17.67
C GLY A 165 -3.99 -5.72 17.40
N ALA A 166 -4.89 -6.68 17.66
CA ALA A 166 -4.58 -8.09 17.47
C ALA A 166 -4.41 -8.44 15.98
N THR A 167 -5.24 -7.85 15.13
CA THR A 167 -5.17 -7.99 13.68
C THR A 167 -3.95 -7.26 13.13
N PHE A 168 -3.64 -6.07 13.66
CA PHE A 168 -2.42 -5.34 13.28
C PHE A 168 -1.14 -6.11 13.65
N ASP A 169 -1.07 -6.68 14.85
CA ASP A 169 0.05 -7.51 15.26
C ASP A 169 0.20 -8.76 14.37
N ALA A 170 -0.92 -9.32 13.91
CA ALA A 170 -0.92 -10.44 12.98
C ALA A 170 -0.41 -10.05 11.58
N LEU A 171 -0.76 -8.87 11.08
CA LEU A 171 -0.20 -8.32 9.84
C LEU A 171 1.31 -8.08 9.95
N CYS A 172 1.78 -7.53 11.08
CA CYS A 172 3.22 -7.34 11.31
C CYS A 172 3.98 -8.68 11.29
N ARG A 173 3.42 -9.74 11.91
CA ARG A 173 4.00 -11.09 11.86
C ARG A 173 3.99 -11.69 10.45
N PHE A 174 2.91 -11.48 9.70
CA PHE A 174 2.84 -11.90 8.30
C PHE A 174 3.92 -11.23 7.46
N ALA A 175 4.02 -9.90 7.50
CA ALA A 175 5.01 -9.14 6.75
C ALA A 175 6.45 -9.56 7.11
N ARG A 176 6.72 -9.79 8.40
CA ARG A 176 8.01 -10.33 8.85
C ARG A 176 8.31 -11.69 8.23
N ALA A 177 7.38 -12.64 8.29
CA ALA A 177 7.60 -13.98 7.73
C ALA A 177 7.85 -13.92 6.21
N LEU A 178 7.11 -13.07 5.50
CA LEU A 178 7.32 -12.83 4.07
C LEU A 178 8.70 -12.19 3.80
N GLY A 179 9.15 -11.25 4.64
CA GLY A 179 10.49 -10.69 4.59
C GLY A 179 11.59 -11.73 4.85
N GLU A 180 11.35 -12.69 5.75
CA GLU A 180 12.27 -13.82 6.01
C GLU A 180 12.44 -14.70 4.75
N GLU A 181 11.34 -15.00 4.05
CA GLU A 181 11.35 -15.74 2.78
C GLU A 181 12.15 -14.98 1.71
N ARG A 182 11.87 -13.68 1.51
CA ARG A 182 12.58 -12.83 0.53
C ARG A 182 14.07 -12.72 0.83
N CYS A 183 14.45 -12.55 2.10
CA CYS A 183 15.86 -12.53 2.51
C CYS A 183 16.57 -13.86 2.21
N ALA A 184 15.88 -14.98 2.44
CA ALA A 184 16.44 -16.31 2.15
C ALA A 184 16.64 -16.51 0.64
N ASP A 185 15.70 -16.07 -0.18
CA ASP A 185 15.78 -16.18 -1.65
C ASP A 185 16.93 -15.36 -2.24
N GLU A 186 17.22 -14.17 -1.70
CA GLU A 186 18.34 -13.32 -2.14
C GLU A 186 19.67 -13.61 -1.43
N GLY A 187 19.66 -14.42 -0.36
CA GLY A 187 20.85 -14.69 0.44
C GLY A 187 21.36 -13.47 1.23
N VAL A 188 20.44 -12.57 1.63
CA VAL A 188 20.75 -11.33 2.37
C VAL A 188 20.28 -11.40 3.82
N SER A 189 20.72 -10.46 4.64
CA SER A 189 20.26 -10.30 6.04
C SER A 189 19.86 -8.86 6.28
N LEU A 190 18.57 -8.65 6.57
CA LEU A 190 17.97 -7.33 6.83
C LEU A 190 17.42 -7.25 8.26
N ASP A 191 17.25 -6.03 8.78
CA ASP A 191 16.61 -5.78 10.09
C ASP A 191 15.08 -5.95 9.99
N LEU A 192 14.61 -7.19 10.04
CA LEU A 192 13.17 -7.49 10.00
C LEU A 192 12.44 -7.13 11.32
N ASP A 193 13.15 -6.77 12.39
CA ASP A 193 12.51 -6.19 13.57
C ASP A 193 11.92 -4.80 13.28
N ALA A 194 12.34 -4.16 12.17
CA ALA A 194 11.73 -2.93 11.66
C ALA A 194 10.22 -3.10 11.36
N LEU A 195 9.75 -4.32 11.09
CA LEU A 195 8.33 -4.64 10.86
C LEU A 195 7.55 -4.91 12.16
N SER A 196 8.18 -4.80 13.33
CA SER A 196 7.46 -4.95 14.61
C SER A 196 6.49 -3.79 14.85
N PRO A 197 5.34 -4.02 15.53
CA PRO A 197 4.31 -2.99 15.75
C PRO A 197 4.86 -1.68 16.32
N ARG A 198 5.76 -1.78 17.31
CA ARG A 198 6.39 -0.62 17.93
C ARG A 198 7.27 0.16 16.95
N ARG A 199 8.02 -0.53 16.10
CA ARG A 199 8.96 0.09 15.16
C ARG A 199 8.21 0.78 14.03
N VAL A 200 7.22 0.13 13.42
CA VAL A 200 6.41 0.73 12.35
C VAL A 200 5.58 1.92 12.83
N ILE A 201 4.99 1.86 14.04
CA ILE A 201 4.30 3.02 14.63
C ILE A 201 5.28 4.17 14.87
N GLY A 202 6.51 3.86 15.29
CA GLY A 202 7.58 4.84 15.48
C GLY A 202 8.05 5.53 14.20
N LEU A 203 7.67 5.04 13.01
CA LEU A 203 7.96 5.68 11.73
C LEU A 203 7.03 6.87 11.42
N LEU A 204 5.92 6.99 12.15
CA LEU A 204 4.89 7.98 11.86
C LEU A 204 5.28 9.37 12.42
N PRO A 205 4.81 10.48 11.82
CA PRO A 205 5.17 11.82 12.28
C PRO A 205 4.72 12.13 13.73
N THR A 206 3.55 11.64 14.14
CA THR A 206 3.04 11.74 15.52
C THR A 206 2.59 10.38 16.06
N PRO A 207 3.54 9.50 16.46
CA PRO A 207 3.22 8.13 16.88
C PRO A 207 2.25 8.03 18.06
N GLY A 208 2.20 9.05 18.93
CA GLY A 208 1.32 9.10 20.09
C GLY A 208 -0.17 9.25 19.77
N ASP A 209 -0.51 9.61 18.53
CA ASP A 209 -1.90 9.75 18.08
C ASP A 209 -2.50 8.43 17.58
N VAL A 210 -1.66 7.41 17.36
CA VAL A 210 -2.12 6.09 16.91
C VAL A 210 -2.91 5.40 18.01
N ARG A 211 -4.18 5.12 17.73
CA ARG A 211 -5.09 4.39 18.62
C ARG A 211 -5.47 3.06 17.99
N LEU A 212 -4.79 2.00 18.43
CA LEU A 212 -5.21 0.64 18.13
C LEU A 212 -6.18 0.17 19.21
N SER A 213 -7.38 -0.19 18.79
CA SER A 213 -8.40 -0.75 19.69
C SER A 213 -7.90 -2.07 20.28
N ALA A 214 -8.22 -2.35 21.55
CA ALA A 214 -8.14 -3.71 22.06
C ALA A 214 -9.03 -4.62 21.20
N PRO A 215 -8.69 -5.92 21.02
CA PRO A 215 -9.49 -6.84 20.23
C PRO A 215 -10.95 -6.77 20.67
N GLY A 216 -11.83 -6.42 19.73
CA GLY A 216 -13.26 -6.29 19.98
C GLY A 216 -13.85 -7.67 20.24
N GLY A 217 -14.18 -7.97 21.50
CA GLY A 217 -15.12 -9.04 21.81
C GLY A 217 -16.40 -8.80 21.02
N ALA A 218 -16.83 -9.83 20.28
CA ALA A 218 -18.10 -9.82 19.56
C ALA A 218 -19.21 -9.23 20.44
N ARG A 219 -19.85 -8.16 19.95
CA ARG A 219 -21.17 -7.75 20.42
C ARG A 219 -22.21 -8.32 19.48
#